data_AF-A0A934B147-F1
#
_entry.id   AF-A0A934B147-F1
#
_cell.length_a   1.000
_cell.length_b   1.000
_cell.length_c   1.000
_cell.angle_alpha   90.00
_cell.angle_beta   90.00
_cell.angle_gamma   90.00
#
_symmetry.space_group_name_H-M   'P 1'
#
loop_
_entity.id
_entity.type
_entity.pdbx_description
1 polymer ?
#
loop_
_entity_poly.entity_id
_entity_poly.type
_entity_poly.pdbx_seq_one_letter_code
_entity_poly.pdbx_strand_id
1 'polypeptide(L)'
;MEIEALNKAGAVVGQQVRVMVHTYAYMKGSMVIYGFPALMLVIGAIIGKEVMPGFFPALDTDSLSAIFGFSFLIASFILVKIWSGTQTKKTSSTPVIEEILP
;
A
#
# COMPACT_ATOMS: atom_id res chain seq x y z
N MET A 1 -17.93 -22.02 -9.02
CA MET A 1 -17.20 -20.84 -8.52
C MET A 1 -17.53 -19.73 -9.49
N GLU A 2 -18.21 -18.69 -9.04
CA GLU A 2 -18.69 -17.59 -9.88
C GLU A 2 -17.97 -16.30 -9.46
N ILE A 3 -17.66 -15.43 -10.42
CA ILE A 3 -17.00 -14.15 -10.17
C ILE A 3 -17.83 -13.03 -10.79
N GLU A 4 -18.03 -11.94 -10.05
CA GLU A 4 -18.64 -10.74 -10.61
C GLU A 4 -17.60 -9.98 -11.43
N ALA A 5 -17.93 -9.63 -12.68
CA ALA A 5 -17.04 -8.92 -13.59
C ALA A 5 -17.74 -7.73 -14.22
N LEU A 6 -17.01 -6.62 -14.40
CA LEU A 6 -17.49 -5.44 -15.11
C LEU A 6 -17.53 -5.74 -16.62
N ASN A 7 -18.72 -5.72 -17.20
CA ASN A 7 -18.90 -5.96 -18.64
C ASN A 7 -18.62 -4.70 -19.46
N LYS A 8 -17.34 -4.43 -19.76
CA LYS A 8 -16.93 -3.29 -20.60
C LYS A 8 -17.05 -3.60 -22.10
N ALA A 9 -16.90 -4.86 -22.49
CA ALA A 9 -17.01 -5.30 -23.88
C ALA A 9 -18.46 -5.42 -24.41
N GLY A 10 -19.47 -5.34 -23.52
CA GLY A 10 -20.88 -5.50 -23.90
C GLY A 10 -21.25 -6.95 -24.25
N ALA A 11 -20.55 -7.92 -23.66
CA ALA A 11 -20.80 -9.34 -23.89
C ALA A 11 -22.21 -9.78 -23.46
N VAL A 12 -22.81 -10.70 -24.20
CA VAL A 12 -24.11 -11.31 -23.87
C VAL A 12 -23.93 -12.77 -23.46
N VAL A 13 -24.94 -13.31 -22.76
CA VAL A 13 -24.92 -14.69 -22.27
C VAL A 13 -24.72 -15.67 -23.43
N GLY A 14 -23.79 -16.61 -23.27
CA GLY A 14 -23.45 -17.61 -24.28
C GLY A 14 -22.17 -17.30 -25.08
N GLN A 15 -21.61 -16.08 -24.95
CA GLN A 15 -20.34 -15.73 -25.57
C GLN A 15 -19.14 -16.13 -24.70
N GLN A 16 -18.07 -16.60 -25.33
CA GLN A 16 -16.78 -16.74 -24.66
C GLN A 16 -16.13 -15.37 -24.52
N VAL A 17 -15.56 -15.09 -23.34
CA VAL A 17 -14.99 -13.78 -23.03
C VAL A 17 -13.62 -13.90 -22.41
N ARG A 18 -12.77 -12.90 -22.65
CA ARG A 18 -11.51 -12.72 -21.93
C ARG A 18 -11.73 -11.79 -20.75
N VAL A 19 -11.51 -12.32 -19.55
CA VAL A 19 -11.58 -11.56 -18.30
C VAL A 19 -10.16 -11.17 -17.89
N MET A 20 -9.91 -9.87 -17.74
CA MET A 20 -8.64 -9.31 -17.30
C MET A 20 -8.75 -8.78 -15.87
N VAL A 21 -7.72 -9.05 -15.09
CA VAL A 21 -7.52 -8.46 -13.76
C VAL A 21 -6.31 -7.54 -13.87
N HIS A 22 -6.50 -6.23 -13.71
CA HIS A 22 -5.40 -5.27 -13.85
C HIS A 22 -4.42 -5.37 -12.67
N THR A 23 -3.36 -6.16 -12.83
CA THR A 23 -2.32 -6.41 -11.81
C THR A 23 -1.49 -5.17 -11.45
N TYR A 24 -1.49 -4.14 -12.30
CA TYR A 24 -0.69 -2.92 -12.11
C TYR A 24 -1.01 -2.16 -10.81
N ALA A 25 -2.27 -2.19 -10.37
CA ALA A 25 -2.65 -1.59 -9.10
C ALA A 25 -2.11 -2.37 -7.90
N TYR A 26 -1.99 -3.69 -8.03
CA TYR A 26 -1.41 -4.56 -7.00
C TYR A 26 0.07 -4.29 -6.83
N MET A 27 0.80 -4.13 -7.94
CA MET A 27 2.25 -3.87 -7.91
C MET A 27 2.57 -2.49 -7.30
N LYS A 28 1.85 -1.43 -7.71
CA LYS A 28 1.99 -0.10 -7.08
C LYS A 28 1.63 -0.12 -5.59
N GLY A 29 0.56 -0.83 -5.23
CA GLY A 29 0.17 -1.00 -3.82
C GLY A 29 1.25 -1.68 -2.99
N SER A 30 1.83 -2.76 -3.50
CA SER A 30 2.90 -3.50 -2.81
C SER A 30 4.15 -2.64 -2.58
N MET A 31 4.55 -1.84 -3.58
CA MET A 31 5.73 -0.98 -3.47
C MET A 31 5.56 0.09 -2.39
N VAL A 32 4.35 0.63 -2.23
CA VAL A 32 4.03 1.56 -1.14
C VAL A 32 4.01 0.84 0.20
N ILE A 33 3.41 -0.36 0.29
CA ILE A 33 3.33 -1.12 1.55
C ILE A 33 4.71 -1.53 2.09
N TYR A 34 5.68 -1.82 1.21
CA TYR A 34 7.01 -2.26 1.65
C TYR A 34 8.07 -1.14 1.62
N GLY A 35 8.05 -0.29 0.59
CA GLY A 35 9.06 0.75 0.41
C GLY A 35 8.86 1.96 1.32
N PHE A 36 7.63 2.42 1.50
CA PHE A 36 7.35 3.61 2.31
C PHE A 36 7.68 3.40 3.80
N PRO A 37 7.30 2.27 4.44
CA PRO A 37 7.69 2.02 5.83
C PRO A 37 9.20 1.94 6.04
N ALA A 38 9.93 1.32 5.11
CA ALA A 38 11.39 1.27 5.18
C ALA A 38 12.03 2.67 5.14
N LEU A 39 11.54 3.55 4.27
CA LEU A 39 12.01 4.95 4.21
C LEU A 39 11.68 5.71 5.50
N MET A 40 10.46 5.53 6.02
CA MET A 40 10.03 6.19 7.27
C MET A 40 10.85 5.75 8.48
N LEU A 41 11.23 4.47 8.56
CA LEU A 41 12.14 3.96 9.58
C LEU A 41 13.49 4.69 9.56
N VAL A 42 14.10 4.82 8.37
CA VAL A 42 15.40 5.50 8.22
C VAL A 42 15.29 6.99 8.59
N ILE A 43 14.25 7.67 8.11
CA ILE A 43 14.02 9.09 8.42
C ILE A 43 13.80 9.28 9.93
N GLY A 44 12.95 8.44 10.55
CA GLY A 44 12.71 8.48 11.99
C GLY A 44 13.98 8.25 12.80
N ALA A 45 14.80 7.29 12.40
CA ALA A 45 16.07 6.99 13.06
C ALA A 45 17.06 8.17 12.98
N ILE A 46 17.16 8.84 11.82
CA ILE A 46 18.01 10.02 11.64
C ILE A 46 17.51 11.18 12.51
N ILE A 47 16.21 11.46 12.52
CA ILE A 47 15.61 12.51 13.35
C ILE A 47 15.84 12.21 14.84
N GLY A 48 15.63 10.97 15.27
CA GLY A 48 15.87 10.53 16.64
C GLY A 48 17.32 10.71 17.07
N LYS A 49 18.28 10.49 16.17
CA LYS A 49 19.70 10.63 16.46
C LYS A 49 20.19 12.08 16.46
N GLU A 50 19.78 12.88 15.47
CA GLU A 50 20.38 14.21 15.24
C GLU A 50 19.61 15.34 15.95
N VAL A 51 18.29 15.19 16.12
CA VAL A 51 17.42 16.28 16.62
C VAL A 51 17.01 16.07 18.07
N MET A 52 16.69 14.84 18.45
CA MET A 52 16.10 14.54 19.76
C MET A 52 17.05 14.57 20.96
N PRO A 53 18.38 14.38 20.84
CA PRO A 53 19.27 14.50 22.01
C PRO A 53 19.23 15.88 22.65
N GLY A 54 18.95 16.93 21.88
CA GLY A 54 18.78 18.30 22.40
C GLY A 54 17.54 18.48 23.28
N PHE A 55 16.51 17.65 23.10
CA PHE A 55 15.28 17.68 23.88
C PHE A 55 15.28 16.65 25.03
N PHE A 56 16.01 15.54 24.86
CA PHE A 56 16.08 14.43 25.81
C PHE A 56 17.52 14.07 26.18
N PRO A 57 18.25 14.96 26.89
CA PRO A 57 19.67 14.76 27.19
C PRO A 57 19.96 13.60 28.13
N ALA A 58 18.94 13.06 28.82
CA ALA A 58 19.08 11.92 29.74
C ALA A 58 19.09 10.56 29.02
N LEU A 59 18.69 10.52 27.73
CA LEU A 59 18.66 9.30 26.93
C LEU A 59 19.84 9.28 25.97
N ASP A 60 20.41 8.11 25.74
CA ASP A 60 21.47 7.96 24.76
C ASP A 60 20.92 8.11 23.32
N THR A 61 21.80 8.54 22.41
CA THR A 61 21.44 8.83 21.02
C THR A 61 20.98 7.61 20.25
N ASP A 62 21.45 6.42 20.61
CA ASP A 62 21.13 5.17 19.91
C ASP A 62 19.72 4.69 20.31
N SER A 63 19.39 4.77 21.59
CA SER A 63 18.03 4.53 22.12
C SER A 63 17.02 5.50 21.50
N LEU A 64 17.35 6.80 21.42
CA LEU A 64 16.48 7.79 20.78
C LEU A 64 16.29 7.49 19.29
N SER A 65 17.36 7.10 18.58
CA SER A 65 17.28 6.69 17.19
C SER A 65 16.36 5.48 17.00
N ALA A 66 16.49 4.45 17.83
CA ALA A 66 15.64 3.27 17.78
C ALA A 66 14.16 3.61 18.05
N ILE A 67 13.87 4.37 19.11
CA ILE A 67 12.50 4.75 19.48
C ILE A 67 11.82 5.54 18.37
N PHE A 68 12.50 6.54 17.81
CA PHE A 68 11.94 7.36 16.73
C PHE A 68 11.83 6.59 15.41
N GLY A 69 12.81 5.76 15.07
CA GLY A 69 12.73 4.89 13.90
C GLY A 69 11.53 3.94 13.95
N PHE A 70 11.37 3.20 15.05
CA PHE A 70 10.24 2.27 15.19
C PHE A 70 8.90 2.99 15.30
N SER A 71 8.83 4.15 15.96
CA SER A 71 7.56 4.90 16.02
C SER A 71 7.13 5.40 14.63
N PHE A 72 8.05 5.90 13.80
CA PHE A 72 7.76 6.28 12.42
C PHE A 72 7.39 5.07 11.56
N LEU A 73 8.07 3.94 11.75
CA LEU A 73 7.72 2.69 11.07
C LEU A 73 6.27 2.29 11.39
N ILE A 74 5.90 2.24 12.67
CA ILE A 74 4.53 1.89 13.09
C ILE A 74 3.52 2.90 12.54
N ALA A 75 3.80 4.20 12.66
CA ALA A 75 2.95 5.26 12.12
C ALA A 75 2.75 5.11 10.60
N SER A 76 3.80 4.74 9.86
CA SER A 76 3.71 4.53 8.42
C SER A 76 2.76 3.38 8.06
N PHE A 77 2.80 2.26 8.79
CA PHE A 77 1.87 1.15 8.57
C PHE A 77 0.43 1.53 8.88
N ILE A 78 0.20 2.34 9.92
CA ILE A 78 -1.12 2.87 10.25
C ILE A 78 -1.63 3.76 9.12
N LEU A 79 -0.80 4.69 8.63
CA LEU A 79 -1.15 5.58 7.51
C LEU A 79 -1.48 4.78 6.24
N VAL A 80 -0.63 3.81 5.88
CA VAL A 80 -0.85 2.92 4.73
C VAL A 80 -2.15 2.13 4.89
N LYS A 81 -2.45 1.63 6.09
CA LYS A 81 -3.70 0.90 6.37
C LYS A 81 -4.94 1.77 6.19
N ILE A 82 -4.92 3.02 6.68
CA ILE A 82 -6.03 3.97 6.52
C ILE A 82 -6.22 4.32 5.04
N TRP A 83 -5.14 4.62 4.32
CA TRP A 83 -5.21 4.89 2.88
C TRP A 83 -5.68 3.70 2.06
N SER A 84 -5.17 2.50 2.35
CA SER A 84 -5.55 1.26 1.66
C SER A 84 -7.02 0.93 1.86
N GLY A 85 -7.53 1.05 3.10
CA GLY A 85 -8.95 0.84 3.40
C GLY A 85 -9.89 1.82 2.68
N THR A 86 -9.37 2.98 2.27
CA THR A 86 -10.13 3.97 1.48
C THR A 86 -10.16 3.60 -0.01
N GLN A 87 -9.12 2.93 -0.51
CA GLN A 87 -8.99 2.50 -1.91
C GLN A 87 -9.74 1.20 -2.22
N THR A 88 -9.96 0.31 -1.24
CA THR A 88 -10.79 -0.90 -1.44
C THR A 88 -12.23 -0.56 -1.82
N LYS A 89 -12.72 0.64 -1.48
CA LYS A 89 -14.05 1.13 -1.90
C LYS A 89 -14.12 1.64 -3.34
N LYS A 90 -12.99 1.80 -4.05
CA LYS A 90 -12.96 2.25 -5.43
C LYS A 90 -12.15 1.27 -6.29
N THR A 91 -12.85 0.29 -6.87
CA THR A 91 -12.61 -0.21 -8.23
C THR A 91 -11.16 -0.47 -8.62
N SER A 92 -10.55 -1.54 -8.11
CA SER A 92 -9.26 -1.99 -8.65
C SER A 92 -9.05 -3.50 -8.71
N SER A 93 -9.94 -4.29 -8.11
CA SER A 93 -9.89 -5.75 -8.15
C SER A 93 -11.12 -6.38 -8.81
N THR A 94 -12.04 -5.57 -9.34
CA THR A 94 -13.18 -6.09 -10.10
C THR A 94 -12.65 -6.61 -11.43
N PRO A 95 -12.77 -7.92 -11.72
CA PRO A 95 -12.45 -8.47 -13.03
C PRO A 95 -13.19 -7.69 -14.12
N VAL A 96 -12.55 -7.41 -15.24
CA VAL A 96 -13.16 -6.66 -16.35
C VAL A 96 -13.20 -7.56 -17.59
N ILE A 97 -14.35 -7.59 -18.25
CA ILE A 97 -14.49 -8.21 -19.57
C ILE A 97 -14.03 -7.17 -20.60
N GLU A 98 -12.86 -7.40 -21.19
CA GLU A 98 -12.28 -6.49 -22.20
C GLU A 98 -12.59 -6.92 -23.63
N GLU A 99 -12.77 -8.22 -23.87
CA GLU A 99 -12.86 -8.78 -25.22
C GLU A 99 -13.80 -10.00 -25.27
N ILE A 100 -14.55 -10.10 -26.37
CA ILE A 100 -15.36 -11.27 -26.74
C ILE A 100 -14.54 -12.12 -27.69
N LEU A 101 -14.39 -13.41 -27.37
CA LEU A 101 -13.65 -14.35 -28.20
C LEU A 101 -14.51 -14.83 -29.37
N PRO A 102 -13.91 -15.08 -30.56
CA PRO A 102 -14.61 -15.57 -31.75
C PRO A 102 -15.14 -17.00 -31.60
#